data_AF-A0A847Y051-F1
#
_entry.id   AF-A0A847Y051-F1
#
_cell.length_a   1.000
_cell.length_b   1.000
_cell.length_c   1.000
_cell.angle_alpha   90.00
_cell.angle_beta   90.00
_cell.angle_gamma   90.00
#
_symmetry.space_group_name_H-M   'P 1'
#
loop_
_entity.id
_entity.type
_entity.pdbx_description
1 polymer ?
#
loop_
_entity_poly.entity_id
_entity_poly.type
_entity_poly.pdbx_seq_one_letter_code
_entity_poly.pdbx_strand_id
1 'polypeptide(L)'
;MTSLSLQIPLGFILAAVIASSAYFFRALDLSGALAAVLLGTIVFGLGGLNWAILLLTFFLSASLLSRIFKKRKKTIEANFAKGSRRDAGQVAANGAIAGVCALLFPLLGNPGWLWAAAAGALASANADTWATEIGVLAKTHPRMITTGKEVAPGTSGGVTLAGFLAAFCGSLLVALVAVWLKPASINNSLENNLLLPVIVTLAGLAGCLLDSWLGATSQAMFYCDACQKETEKHPAHTCGGPTHLIRGLAWLNNDWVNSLCTLTGCLSAAFLSAALISSSPQSSSYKGDLEMQKISLSSPAFENGQVIPSRYACDGGNISPSLRWGEIPAGTRSLALIMDDPDAPMGTYTHWVLYNIPPLTRELSEGFPAGSSGAGGTQGINSARQNAYMGPCPPAGKAHRYFFRLYALDLPPNLPDSLSAAKLASAISGHTLAAGEWMGTYQK
;
A
#
# COMPACT_ATOMS: atom_id res chain seq x y z
N MET A 1 7.10 -11.76 -12.16
CA MET A 1 7.77 -11.16 -10.99
C MET A 1 9.23 -10.95 -11.39
N THR A 2 9.73 -9.72 -11.40
CA THR A 2 11.17 -9.48 -11.54
C THR A 2 11.86 -10.01 -10.28
N SER A 3 12.91 -10.82 -10.42
CA SER A 3 13.69 -11.25 -9.26
C SER A 3 14.27 -10.02 -8.55
N LEU A 4 14.36 -10.06 -7.22
CA LEU A 4 14.91 -8.94 -6.42
C LEU A 4 16.31 -8.52 -6.91
N SER A 5 17.09 -9.48 -7.43
CA SER A 5 18.39 -9.28 -8.06
C SER A 5 18.37 -8.37 -9.30
N LEU A 6 17.26 -8.30 -10.03
CA LEU A 6 17.08 -7.41 -11.17
C LEU A 6 16.39 -6.10 -10.75
N GLN A 7 15.54 -6.14 -9.73
CA GLN A 7 14.77 -5.00 -9.27
C GLN A 7 15.63 -3.91 -8.61
N ILE A 8 16.64 -4.27 -7.79
CA ILE A 8 17.51 -3.29 -7.15
C ILE A 8 18.38 -2.51 -8.15
N PRO A 9 19.04 -3.16 -9.14
CA PRO A 9 19.75 -2.43 -10.21
C PRO A 9 18.84 -1.51 -11.02
N LEU A 10 17.63 -1.96 -11.39
CA LEU A 10 16.63 -1.12 -12.05
C LEU A 10 16.20 0.05 -11.15
N GLY A 11 16.03 -0.25 -9.86
CA GLY A 11 15.92 0.64 -8.71
C GLY A 11 16.85 1.85 -8.83
N PHE A 12 18.13 1.51 -8.80
CA PHE A 12 19.24 2.45 -8.86
C PHE A 12 19.27 3.25 -10.16
N ILE A 13 19.14 2.59 -11.32
CA ILE A 13 19.18 3.26 -12.62
C ILE A 13 18.06 4.29 -12.74
N LEU A 14 16.82 3.92 -12.38
CA LEU A 14 15.70 4.83 -12.44
C LEU A 14 15.87 6.01 -11.47
N ALA A 15 16.30 5.73 -10.23
CA ALA A 15 16.56 6.77 -9.25
C ALA A 15 17.67 7.73 -9.72
N ALA A 16 18.74 7.22 -10.33
CA ALA A 16 19.83 8.00 -10.91
C ALA A 16 19.35 8.90 -12.06
N VAL A 17 18.51 8.39 -12.98
CA VAL A 17 17.96 9.18 -14.09
C VAL A 17 17.06 10.30 -13.58
N ILE A 18 16.18 10.01 -12.61
CA ILE A 18 15.26 11.01 -12.05
C ILE A 18 16.02 12.06 -11.25
N ALA A 19 16.96 11.64 -10.39
CA ALA A 19 17.78 12.55 -9.60
C ALA A 19 18.67 13.44 -10.48
N SER A 20 19.28 12.88 -11.54
CA SER A 20 20.08 13.63 -12.51
C SER A 20 19.24 14.66 -13.25
N SER A 21 18.03 14.28 -13.65
CA SER A 21 17.08 15.20 -14.29
C SER A 21 16.67 16.33 -13.33
N ALA A 22 16.34 15.99 -12.08
CA ALA A 22 16.00 16.97 -11.05
C ALA A 22 17.16 17.94 -10.73
N TYR A 23 18.39 17.44 -10.71
CA TYR A 23 19.60 18.26 -10.59
C TYR A 23 19.76 19.21 -11.78
N PHE A 24 19.64 18.71 -13.01
CA PHE A 24 19.74 19.51 -14.23
C PHE A 24 18.69 20.63 -14.28
N PHE A 25 17.45 20.32 -13.89
CA PHE A 25 16.38 21.31 -13.79
C PHE A 25 16.40 22.13 -12.48
N ARG A 26 17.50 22.09 -11.71
CA ARG A 26 17.73 22.92 -10.51
C ARG A 26 16.66 22.73 -9.42
N ALA A 27 16.08 21.52 -9.28
CA ALA A 27 15.23 21.15 -8.16
C ALA A 27 16.04 20.59 -6.98
N LEU A 28 17.15 19.90 -7.26
CA LEU A 28 18.09 19.37 -6.28
C LEU A 28 19.47 20.03 -6.48
N ASP A 29 20.25 20.13 -5.41
CA ASP A 29 21.70 20.27 -5.52
C ASP A 29 22.39 18.90 -5.65
N LEU A 30 23.72 18.88 -5.72
CA LEU A 30 24.46 17.62 -5.89
C LEU A 30 24.26 16.67 -4.68
N SER A 31 24.25 17.20 -3.46
CA SER A 31 24.04 16.42 -2.25
C SER A 31 22.62 15.83 -2.20
N GLY A 32 21.61 16.64 -2.56
CA GLY A 32 20.22 16.23 -2.67
C GLY A 32 20.01 15.20 -3.75
N ALA A 33 20.71 15.32 -4.90
CA ALA A 33 20.66 14.32 -5.96
C ALA A 33 21.19 12.97 -5.49
N LEU A 34 22.36 12.93 -4.83
CA LEU A 34 22.92 11.69 -4.28
C LEU A 34 22.01 11.06 -3.21
N ALA A 35 21.45 11.87 -2.31
CA ALA A 35 20.48 11.41 -1.32
C ALA A 35 19.20 10.84 -1.98
N ALA A 36 18.71 11.50 -3.04
CA ALA A 36 17.55 11.03 -3.80
C ALA A 36 17.83 9.72 -4.55
N VAL A 37 19.05 9.50 -5.06
CA VAL A 37 19.45 8.21 -5.62
C VAL A 37 19.39 7.12 -4.57
N LEU A 38 19.97 7.35 -3.39
CA LEU A 38 19.95 6.36 -2.30
C LEU A 38 18.51 6.03 -1.88
N LEU A 39 17.72 7.05 -1.56
CA LEU A 39 16.34 6.88 -1.14
C LEU A 39 15.49 6.21 -2.22
N GLY A 40 15.61 6.67 -3.47
CA GLY A 40 14.89 6.11 -4.62
C GLY A 40 15.27 4.66 -4.88
N THR A 41 16.53 4.29 -4.69
CA THR A 41 16.99 2.89 -4.80
C THR A 41 16.36 2.01 -3.73
N ILE A 42 16.24 2.49 -2.49
CA ILE A 42 15.58 1.74 -1.40
C ILE A 42 14.09 1.58 -1.72
N VAL A 43 13.40 2.69 -2.01
CA VAL A 43 11.94 2.71 -2.21
C VAL A 43 11.54 1.90 -3.46
N PHE A 44 12.20 2.11 -4.59
CA PHE A 44 11.88 1.39 -5.83
C PHE A 44 12.48 -0.01 -5.84
N GLY A 45 13.73 -0.17 -5.41
CA GLY A 45 14.45 -1.44 -5.44
C GLY A 45 13.86 -2.49 -4.49
N LEU A 46 13.40 -2.09 -3.30
CA LEU A 46 12.78 -3.00 -2.33
C LEU A 46 11.25 -2.99 -2.40
N GLY A 47 10.63 -1.79 -2.49
CA GLY A 47 9.17 -1.65 -2.50
C GLY A 47 8.54 -1.90 -3.86
N GLY A 48 9.25 -1.62 -4.96
CA GLY A 48 8.75 -1.76 -6.31
C GLY A 48 8.05 -0.52 -6.85
N LEU A 49 7.46 -0.66 -8.05
CA LEU A 49 6.97 0.48 -8.84
C LEU A 49 5.89 1.28 -8.11
N ASN A 50 4.99 0.63 -7.37
CA ASN A 50 3.92 1.29 -6.64
C ASN A 50 4.47 2.28 -5.59
N TRP A 51 5.49 1.87 -4.84
CA TRP A 51 6.18 2.72 -3.86
C TRP A 51 6.93 3.87 -4.53
N ALA A 52 7.56 3.61 -5.67
CA ALA A 52 8.25 4.63 -6.43
C ALA A 52 7.29 5.71 -6.95
N ILE A 53 6.15 5.33 -7.54
CA ILE A 53 5.16 6.30 -8.03
C ILE A 53 4.58 7.13 -6.88
N LEU A 54 4.36 6.54 -5.70
CA LEU A 54 3.90 7.28 -4.53
C LEU A 54 4.92 8.35 -4.09
N LEU A 55 6.20 7.98 -3.98
CA LEU A 55 7.29 8.92 -3.68
C LEU A 55 7.39 10.02 -4.74
N LEU A 56 7.31 9.66 -6.02
CA LEU A 56 7.38 10.60 -7.14
C LEU A 56 6.18 11.55 -7.19
N THR A 57 5.00 11.11 -6.75
CA THR A 57 3.80 11.97 -6.69
C THR A 57 4.03 13.15 -5.77
N PHE A 58 4.52 12.92 -4.56
CA PHE A 58 4.95 13.99 -3.66
C PHE A 58 6.04 14.85 -4.32
N PHE A 59 7.15 14.23 -4.74
CA PHE A 59 8.30 14.98 -5.23
C PHE A 59 7.98 15.87 -6.44
N LEU A 60 7.28 15.32 -7.44
CA LEU A 60 6.95 16.03 -8.67
C LEU A 60 5.92 17.14 -8.43
N SER A 61 4.87 16.86 -7.64
CA SER A 61 3.82 17.85 -7.37
C SER A 61 4.37 19.02 -6.54
N ALA A 62 5.12 18.74 -5.47
CA ALA A 62 5.81 19.74 -4.67
C ALA A 62 6.80 20.57 -5.51
N SER A 63 7.61 19.92 -6.36
CA SER A 63 8.58 20.62 -7.21
C SER A 63 7.93 21.48 -8.29
N LEU A 64 6.83 21.02 -8.87
CA LEU A 64 6.07 21.79 -9.85
C LEU A 64 5.48 23.05 -9.22
N LEU A 65 4.89 22.92 -8.02
CA LEU A 65 4.31 24.03 -7.28
C LEU A 65 5.35 25.10 -6.95
N SER A 66 6.51 24.70 -6.42
CA SER A 66 7.65 25.59 -6.17
C SER A 66 8.12 26.35 -7.40
N ARG A 67 8.09 25.71 -8.59
CA ARG A 67 8.48 26.37 -9.85
C ARG A 67 7.44 27.36 -10.32
N ILE A 68 6.15 27.01 -10.29
CA ILE A 68 5.06 27.87 -10.75
C ILE A 68 5.05 29.18 -9.97
N PHE A 69 5.29 29.13 -8.66
CA PHE A 69 5.19 30.29 -7.79
C PHE A 69 6.51 31.00 -7.47
N LYS A 70 7.64 30.49 -7.95
CA LYS A 70 8.99 31.04 -7.70
C LYS A 70 9.10 32.55 -7.89
N LYS A 71 8.57 33.10 -9.00
CA LYS A 71 8.66 34.55 -9.29
C LYS A 71 7.88 35.41 -8.28
N ARG A 72 6.77 34.89 -7.74
CA ARG A 72 5.88 35.62 -6.83
C ARG A 72 6.41 35.67 -5.40
N LYS A 73 7.40 34.84 -5.04
CA LYS A 73 7.94 34.70 -3.68
C LYS A 73 9.31 35.30 -3.45
N LYS A 74 9.93 35.83 -4.50
CA LYS A 74 11.33 36.28 -4.51
C LYS A 74 11.66 37.27 -3.38
N THR A 75 10.69 38.06 -2.92
CA THR A 75 10.85 39.05 -1.83
C THR A 75 10.75 38.43 -0.43
N ILE A 76 10.05 37.30 -0.28
CA ILE A 76 9.81 36.61 1.01
C ILE A 76 10.87 35.53 1.26
N GLU A 77 11.39 34.91 0.19
CA GLU A 77 12.44 33.89 0.25
C GLU A 77 13.75 34.34 0.91
N ALA A 78 13.99 35.65 1.02
CA ALA A 78 15.20 36.21 1.64
C ALA A 78 15.37 35.86 3.13
N ASN A 79 14.26 35.53 3.83
CA ASN A 79 14.25 35.28 5.27
C ASN A 79 14.46 33.80 5.65
N PHE A 80 14.26 32.85 4.71
CA PHE A 80 14.39 31.41 4.98
C PHE A 80 15.84 30.94 4.92
N ALA A 81 16.17 29.92 5.72
CA ALA A 81 17.53 29.40 5.85
C ALA A 81 18.14 28.92 4.52
N LYS A 82 17.34 28.22 3.72
CA LYS A 82 17.76 27.51 2.52
C LYS A 82 17.09 28.05 1.26
N GLY A 83 17.77 27.93 0.13
CA GLY A 83 17.27 28.38 -1.17
C GLY A 83 16.30 27.38 -1.82
N SER A 84 15.82 27.70 -3.03
CA SER A 84 14.85 26.87 -3.77
C SER A 84 15.32 25.47 -4.22
N ARG A 85 16.59 25.13 -4.02
CA ARG A 85 17.14 23.80 -4.37
C ARG A 85 17.19 22.94 -3.11
N ARG A 86 16.72 21.70 -3.20
CA ARG A 86 16.73 20.77 -2.09
C ARG A 86 18.11 20.12 -1.93
N ASP A 87 18.63 20.14 -0.71
CA ASP A 87 19.87 19.47 -0.31
C ASP A 87 19.60 18.07 0.28
N ALA A 88 20.66 17.35 0.65
CA ALA A 88 20.54 16.01 1.25
C ALA A 88 19.70 16.00 2.54
N GLY A 89 19.81 17.03 3.37
CA GLY A 89 19.06 17.16 4.62
C GLY A 89 17.56 17.28 4.36
N GLN A 90 17.17 18.10 3.39
CA GLN A 90 15.77 18.26 2.99
C GLN A 90 15.20 17.00 2.33
N VAL A 91 16.00 16.26 1.57
CA VAL A 91 15.59 14.96 1.00
C VAL A 91 15.37 13.95 2.12
N ALA A 92 16.28 13.87 3.10
CA ALA A 92 16.14 12.97 4.23
C ALA A 92 14.93 13.33 5.09
N ALA A 93 14.76 14.60 5.47
CA ALA A 93 13.67 15.07 6.32
C ALA A 93 12.29 14.76 5.76
N ASN A 94 12.13 14.86 4.44
CA ASN A 94 10.84 14.66 3.78
C ASN A 94 10.61 13.21 3.30
N GLY A 95 11.67 12.43 3.08
CA GLY A 95 11.58 11.15 2.38
C GLY A 95 12.06 9.93 3.16
N ALA A 96 12.94 10.08 4.14
CA ALA A 96 13.59 8.95 4.80
C ALA A 96 12.60 8.06 5.57
N ILE A 97 11.60 8.64 6.24
CA ILE A 97 10.57 7.88 6.98
C ILE A 97 9.80 6.93 6.04
N ALA A 98 9.42 7.40 4.85
CA ALA A 98 8.79 6.56 3.84
C ALA A 98 9.75 5.49 3.30
N GLY A 99 11.04 5.82 3.14
CA GLY A 99 12.09 4.87 2.79
C GLY A 99 12.26 3.75 3.83
N VAL A 100 12.24 4.09 5.12
CA VAL A 100 12.27 3.11 6.23
C VAL A 100 11.04 2.21 6.17
N CYS A 101 9.84 2.77 5.94
CA CYS A 101 8.63 1.97 5.77
C CYS A 101 8.75 0.99 4.59
N ALA A 102 9.27 1.44 3.46
CA ALA A 102 9.49 0.60 2.27
C ALA A 102 10.49 -0.53 2.52
N LEU A 103 11.54 -0.26 3.32
CA LEU A 103 12.54 -1.24 3.73
C LEU A 103 11.95 -2.29 4.69
N LEU A 104 11.16 -1.86 5.67
CA LEU A 104 10.55 -2.74 6.67
C LEU A 104 9.39 -3.56 6.12
N PHE A 105 8.71 -3.07 5.08
CA PHE A 105 7.53 -3.70 4.49
C PHE A 105 7.73 -5.19 4.13
N PRO A 106 8.73 -5.57 3.31
CA PRO A 106 8.98 -6.98 3.02
C PRO A 106 9.49 -7.77 4.24
N LEU A 107 10.23 -7.13 5.14
CA LEU A 107 10.80 -7.78 6.34
C LEU A 107 9.73 -8.19 7.35
N LEU A 108 8.63 -7.45 7.42
CA LEU A 108 7.53 -7.66 8.36
C LEU A 108 6.34 -8.40 7.73
N GLY A 109 6.51 -8.99 6.55
CA GLY A 109 5.46 -9.77 5.89
C GLY A 109 4.40 -8.93 5.20
N ASN A 110 4.76 -7.75 4.67
CA ASN A 110 3.91 -6.85 3.88
C ASN A 110 2.64 -6.32 4.60
N PRO A 111 2.73 -5.83 5.85
CA PRO A 111 1.54 -5.39 6.56
C PRO A 111 0.98 -4.09 5.97
N GLY A 112 -0.36 -4.02 5.81
CA GLY A 112 -1.03 -2.87 5.19
C GLY A 112 -0.82 -1.53 5.91
N TRP A 113 -0.71 -1.55 7.25
CA TRP A 113 -0.47 -0.34 8.03
C TRP A 113 0.86 0.34 7.71
N LEU A 114 1.88 -0.39 7.23
CA LEU A 114 3.16 0.20 6.78
C LEU A 114 3.02 0.95 5.45
N TRP A 115 2.14 0.49 4.57
CA TRP A 115 1.79 1.23 3.35
C TRP A 115 1.07 2.52 3.70
N ALA A 116 0.07 2.45 4.59
CA ALA A 116 -0.61 3.63 5.10
C ALA A 116 0.37 4.60 5.81
N ALA A 117 1.30 4.08 6.60
CA ALA A 117 2.35 4.85 7.28
C ALA A 117 3.25 5.60 6.30
N ALA A 118 3.76 4.91 5.28
CA ALA A 118 4.56 5.53 4.24
C ALA A 118 3.79 6.62 3.47
N ALA A 119 2.53 6.34 3.14
CA ALA A 119 1.66 7.31 2.50
C ALA A 119 1.39 8.53 3.40
N GLY A 120 1.16 8.33 4.70
CA GLY A 120 0.98 9.40 5.68
C GLY A 120 2.21 10.30 5.84
N ALA A 121 3.42 9.73 5.84
CA ALA A 121 4.66 10.51 5.83
C ALA A 121 4.78 11.40 4.59
N LEU A 122 4.61 10.82 3.40
CA LEU A 122 4.69 11.55 2.13
C LEU A 122 3.55 12.58 1.98
N ALA A 123 2.37 12.26 2.49
CA ALA A 123 1.23 13.16 2.52
C ALA A 123 1.51 14.37 3.43
N SER A 124 2.18 14.18 4.57
CA SER A 124 2.59 15.28 5.47
C SER A 124 3.60 16.19 4.80
N ALA A 125 4.65 15.63 4.18
CA ALA A 125 5.64 16.40 3.44
C ALA A 125 5.00 17.19 2.27
N ASN A 126 4.05 16.58 1.57
CA ASN A 126 3.35 17.24 0.47
C ASN A 126 2.40 18.32 0.96
N ALA A 127 1.65 18.06 2.02
CA ALA A 127 0.74 19.00 2.65
C ALA A 127 1.48 20.24 3.13
N ASP A 128 2.58 20.06 3.85
CA ASP A 128 3.43 21.15 4.32
C ASP A 128 3.98 22.00 3.16
N THR A 129 4.56 21.34 2.16
CA THR A 129 5.07 22.06 0.98
C THR A 129 3.95 22.84 0.30
N TRP A 130 2.78 22.26 0.10
CA TRP A 130 1.66 22.96 -0.54
C TRP A 130 1.12 24.12 0.30
N ALA A 131 1.02 23.95 1.62
CA ALA A 131 0.61 25.00 2.54
C ALA A 131 1.58 26.18 2.53
N THR A 132 2.88 25.91 2.65
CA THR A 132 3.91 26.95 2.56
C THR A 132 3.91 27.59 1.16
N GLU A 133 3.67 26.78 0.12
CA GLU A 133 3.77 27.27 -1.24
C GLU A 133 2.61 28.20 -1.63
N ILE A 134 1.39 27.89 -1.20
CA ILE A 134 0.18 28.66 -1.55
C ILE A 134 -0.18 29.66 -0.45
N GLY A 135 0.01 29.28 0.82
CA GLY A 135 -0.38 30.07 1.98
C GLY A 135 0.37 31.39 2.10
N VAL A 136 1.65 31.44 1.71
CA VAL A 136 2.46 32.67 1.68
C VAL A 136 1.93 33.68 0.66
N LEU A 137 1.16 33.23 -0.35
CA LEU A 137 0.56 34.08 -1.39
C LEU A 137 -0.88 34.51 -1.04
N ALA A 138 -1.39 34.13 0.13
CA ALA A 138 -2.73 34.51 0.56
C ALA A 138 -2.86 36.03 0.68
N LYS A 139 -4.02 36.56 0.30
CA LYS A 139 -4.34 38.00 0.47
C LYS A 139 -4.61 38.38 1.92
N THR A 140 -4.97 37.40 2.75
CA THR A 140 -5.25 37.57 4.18
C THR A 140 -3.98 37.44 5.00
N HIS A 141 -3.83 38.26 6.03
CA HIS A 141 -2.71 38.15 6.96
C HIS A 141 -2.69 36.78 7.65
N PRO A 142 -1.55 36.08 7.68
CA PRO A 142 -1.41 34.85 8.45
C PRO A 142 -1.65 35.09 9.93
N ARG A 143 -2.14 34.06 10.61
CA ARG A 143 -2.37 34.06 12.05
C ARG A 143 -1.50 33.02 12.71
N MET A 144 -0.93 33.36 13.85
CA MET A 144 -0.11 32.44 14.63
C MET A 144 -0.95 31.27 15.13
N ILE A 145 -0.56 30.03 14.85
CA ILE A 145 -1.35 28.83 15.21
C ILE A 145 -1.60 28.71 16.73
N THR A 146 -0.72 29.25 17.57
CA THR A 146 -0.83 29.18 19.04
C THR A 146 -1.68 30.28 19.66
N THR A 147 -1.70 31.48 19.07
CA THR A 147 -2.34 32.67 19.69
C THR A 147 -3.47 33.27 18.85
N GLY A 148 -3.57 32.91 17.58
CA GLY A 148 -4.51 33.51 16.63
C GLY A 148 -4.19 34.96 16.22
N LYS A 149 -3.12 35.55 16.75
CA LYS A 149 -2.69 36.92 16.42
C LYS A 149 -2.13 36.99 15.00
N GLU A 150 -2.33 38.12 14.34
CA GLU A 150 -1.80 38.35 13.00
C GLU A 150 -0.28 38.50 13.03
N VAL A 151 0.38 37.83 12.08
CA VAL A 151 1.83 37.81 11.92
C VAL A 151 2.21 38.11 10.48
N ALA A 152 3.48 38.42 10.24
CA ALA A 152 3.97 38.69 8.90
C ALA A 152 3.90 37.42 8.01
N PRO A 153 3.63 37.56 6.70
CA PRO A 153 3.79 36.46 5.74
C PRO A 153 5.17 35.83 5.80
N GLY A 154 5.22 34.51 5.93
CA GLY A 154 6.46 33.74 6.04
C GLY A 154 6.98 33.59 7.47
N THR A 155 6.30 34.11 8.49
CA THR A 155 6.61 33.80 9.90
C THR A 155 6.36 32.31 10.17
N SER A 156 7.36 31.62 10.73
CA SER A 156 7.24 30.21 11.12
C SER A 156 6.07 30.00 12.10
N GLY A 157 5.19 29.06 11.79
CA GLY A 157 3.93 28.78 12.48
C GLY A 157 2.74 29.69 12.14
N GLY A 158 2.92 30.65 11.23
CA GLY A 158 1.84 31.48 10.70
C GLY A 158 1.00 30.70 9.69
N VAL A 159 -0.29 30.52 9.96
CA VAL A 159 -1.21 29.76 9.12
C VAL A 159 -2.24 30.66 8.43
N THR A 160 -2.67 30.28 7.24
CA THR A 160 -3.75 30.93 6.48
C THR A 160 -4.77 29.89 6.03
N LEU A 161 -6.01 30.30 5.76
CA LEU A 161 -7.03 29.41 5.22
C LEU A 161 -6.61 28.85 3.85
N ALA A 162 -5.99 29.67 3.00
CA ALA A 162 -5.46 29.22 1.71
C ALA A 162 -4.36 28.16 1.88
N GLY A 163 -3.47 28.34 2.85
CA GLY A 163 -2.44 27.34 3.19
C GLY A 163 -3.06 26.04 3.69
N PHE A 164 -4.06 26.12 4.58
CA PHE A 164 -4.77 24.94 5.08
C PHE A 164 -5.49 24.16 3.97
N LEU A 165 -6.21 24.84 3.07
CA LEU A 165 -6.86 24.21 1.93
C LEU A 165 -5.83 23.59 0.97
N ALA A 166 -4.69 24.24 0.78
CA ALA A 166 -3.58 23.70 -0.01
C ALA A 166 -2.98 22.44 0.64
N ALA A 167 -2.77 22.43 1.96
CA ALA A 167 -2.35 21.24 2.70
C ALA A 167 -3.35 20.09 2.52
N PHE A 168 -4.65 20.36 2.65
CA PHE A 168 -5.69 19.35 2.43
C PHE A 168 -5.61 18.76 1.03
N CYS A 169 -5.55 19.60 -0.02
CA CYS A 169 -5.45 19.14 -1.40
C CYS A 169 -4.15 18.36 -1.66
N GLY A 170 -3.01 18.82 -1.14
CA GLY A 170 -1.72 18.16 -1.29
C GLY A 170 -1.70 16.79 -0.59
N SER A 171 -2.28 16.70 0.60
CA SER A 171 -2.44 15.45 1.34
C SER A 171 -3.38 14.48 0.62
N LEU A 172 -4.53 14.97 0.15
CA LEU A 172 -5.54 14.18 -0.56
C LEU A 172 -4.99 13.60 -1.87
N LEU A 173 -4.17 14.37 -2.61
CA LEU A 173 -3.50 13.88 -3.81
C LEU A 173 -2.68 12.62 -3.53
N VAL A 174 -1.83 12.65 -2.50
CA VAL A 174 -1.01 11.49 -2.10
C VAL A 174 -1.90 10.35 -1.65
N ALA A 175 -2.96 10.64 -0.90
CA ALA A 175 -3.91 9.67 -0.39
C ALA A 175 -4.65 8.90 -1.51
N LEU A 176 -5.12 9.61 -2.54
CA LEU A 176 -5.78 9.01 -3.71
C LEU A 176 -4.83 8.12 -4.51
N VAL A 177 -3.58 8.57 -4.69
CA VAL A 177 -2.56 7.76 -5.36
C VAL A 177 -2.21 6.51 -4.54
N ALA A 178 -2.12 6.62 -3.22
CA ALA A 178 -1.86 5.49 -2.32
C ALA A 178 -2.94 4.41 -2.40
N VAL A 179 -4.20 4.79 -2.59
CA VAL A 179 -5.31 3.85 -2.79
C VAL A 179 -5.22 3.19 -4.16
N TRP A 180 -4.99 3.99 -5.20
CA TRP A 180 -4.86 3.47 -6.57
C TRP A 180 -3.71 2.48 -6.73
N LEU A 181 -2.61 2.69 -5.99
CA LEU A 181 -1.38 1.89 -6.08
C LEU A 181 -1.22 0.88 -4.94
N LYS A 182 -2.25 0.61 -4.14
CA LYS A 182 -2.17 -0.34 -3.03
C LYS A 182 -1.53 -1.66 -3.51
N PRO A 183 -0.38 -2.07 -2.94
CA PRO A 183 0.28 -3.31 -3.34
C PRO A 183 -0.65 -4.53 -3.22
N ALA A 184 -0.67 -5.38 -4.25
CA ALA A 184 -1.50 -6.58 -4.28
C ALA A 184 -1.16 -7.61 -3.19
N SER A 185 0.02 -7.50 -2.56
CA SER A 185 0.44 -8.33 -1.43
C SER A 185 -0.27 -7.98 -0.12
N ILE A 186 -0.97 -6.85 -0.03
CA ILE A 186 -1.69 -6.41 1.16
C ILE A 186 -3.07 -7.08 1.19
N ASN A 187 -3.14 -8.28 1.79
CA ASN A 187 -4.36 -9.06 1.99
C ASN A 187 -5.12 -8.63 3.25
N ASN A 188 -5.58 -7.37 3.33
CA ASN A 188 -6.50 -6.93 4.37
C ASN A 188 -7.70 -6.21 3.73
N SER A 189 -8.91 -6.74 4.01
CA SER A 189 -10.22 -6.26 3.53
C SER A 189 -10.74 -5.00 4.24
N LEU A 190 -10.00 -4.50 5.24
CA LEU A 190 -10.44 -3.43 6.13
C LEU A 190 -10.04 -2.01 5.69
N GLU A 191 -9.11 -1.91 4.76
CA GLU A 191 -8.97 -0.71 3.93
C GLU A 191 -9.89 -0.87 2.73
N ASN A 192 -11.20 -0.65 2.92
CA ASN A 192 -12.03 -0.22 1.81
C ASN A 192 -11.28 0.92 1.09
N ASN A 193 -11.31 0.95 -0.24
CA ASN A 193 -10.74 2.04 -1.05
C ASN A 193 -11.20 3.44 -0.58
N LEU A 194 -12.25 3.53 0.26
CA LEU A 194 -12.81 4.76 0.83
C LEU A 194 -12.18 5.23 2.14
N LEU A 195 -11.62 4.35 2.99
CA LEU A 195 -11.09 4.75 4.31
C LEU A 195 -9.62 5.15 4.28
N LEU A 196 -8.80 4.44 3.50
CA LEU A 196 -7.38 4.78 3.33
C LEU A 196 -7.15 6.23 2.86
N PRO A 197 -7.94 6.81 1.91
CA PRO A 197 -7.79 8.21 1.55
C PRO A 197 -8.04 9.14 2.74
N VAL A 198 -9.04 8.84 3.58
CA VAL A 198 -9.37 9.63 4.78
C VAL A 198 -8.23 9.54 5.80
N ILE A 199 -7.75 8.34 6.10
CA ILE A 199 -6.64 8.12 7.04
C ILE A 199 -5.39 8.89 6.61
N VAL A 200 -4.96 8.72 5.36
CA VAL A 200 -3.75 9.37 4.84
C VAL A 200 -3.93 10.88 4.76
N THR A 201 -5.12 11.38 4.41
CA THR A 201 -5.41 12.82 4.39
C THR A 201 -5.34 13.44 5.79
N LEU A 202 -5.97 12.80 6.78
CA LEU A 202 -5.94 13.28 8.17
C LEU A 202 -4.54 13.20 8.76
N ALA A 203 -3.80 12.13 8.48
CA ALA A 203 -2.42 11.98 8.92
C ALA A 203 -1.49 13.04 8.30
N GLY A 204 -1.64 13.33 7.01
CA GLY A 204 -0.88 14.38 6.34
C GLY A 204 -1.16 15.78 6.90
N LEU A 205 -2.44 16.09 7.18
CA LEU A 205 -2.83 17.31 7.88
C LEU A 205 -2.26 17.38 9.30
N ALA A 206 -2.29 16.28 10.05
CA ALA A 206 -1.75 16.23 11.40
C ALA A 206 -0.25 16.54 11.43
N GLY A 207 0.53 15.98 10.50
CA GLY A 207 1.95 16.30 10.33
C GLY A 207 2.18 17.79 10.03
N CYS A 208 1.46 18.35 9.05
CA CYS A 208 1.57 19.77 8.68
C CYS A 208 1.15 20.73 9.80
N LEU A 209 0.13 20.39 10.58
CA LEU A 209 -0.28 21.20 11.73
C LEU A 209 0.76 21.14 12.86
N LEU A 210 1.38 19.98 13.09
CA LEU A 210 2.47 19.87 14.05
C LEU A 210 3.68 20.68 13.61
N ASP A 211 4.02 20.69 12.31
CA ASP A 211 5.08 21.53 11.75
C ASP A 211 4.87 23.00 12.13
N SER A 212 3.69 23.53 11.82
CA SER A 212 3.31 24.90 12.15
C SER A 212 3.34 25.16 13.67
N TRP A 213 2.92 24.20 14.49
CA TRP A 213 2.95 24.34 15.94
C TRP A 213 4.38 24.35 16.50
N LEU A 214 5.25 23.47 16.01
CA LEU A 214 6.68 23.44 16.37
C LEU A 214 7.37 24.73 15.90
N GLY A 215 7.05 25.22 14.71
CA GLY A 215 7.48 26.51 14.20
C GLY A 215 7.13 27.67 15.13
N ALA A 216 5.90 27.68 15.65
CA ALA A 216 5.40 28.69 16.59
C ALA A 216 5.95 28.56 18.01
N THR A 217 6.55 27.43 18.39
CA THR A 217 6.96 27.14 19.77
C THR A 217 8.45 26.84 19.89
N SER A 218 8.86 25.65 19.46
CA SER A 218 10.17 25.05 19.74
C SER A 218 11.22 25.24 18.65
N GLN A 219 10.85 25.55 17.41
CA GLN A 219 11.80 25.74 16.31
C GLN A 219 12.76 26.90 16.59
N ALA A 220 14.04 26.69 16.30
CA ALA A 220 15.07 27.73 16.42
C ALA A 220 14.74 28.93 15.52
N MET A 221 14.53 30.08 16.14
CA MET A 221 14.40 31.36 15.46
C MET A 221 15.50 32.29 15.93
N PHE A 222 16.14 32.95 14.98
CA PHE A 222 17.24 33.88 15.22
C PHE A 222 16.83 35.29 14.82
N TYR A 223 17.54 36.29 15.35
CA TYR A 223 17.36 37.69 14.99
C TYR A 223 18.64 38.25 14.40
N CYS A 224 18.49 39.06 13.35
CA CYS A 224 19.59 39.80 12.75
C CYS A 224 19.47 41.28 13.12
N ASP A 225 20.39 41.77 13.95
CA ASP A 225 20.41 43.18 14.38
C ASP A 225 20.65 44.14 13.21
N ALA A 226 21.43 43.73 12.22
CA ALA A 226 21.71 44.56 11.04
C ALA A 226 20.46 44.76 10.16
N CYS A 227 19.58 43.77 10.08
CA CYS A 227 18.37 43.82 9.26
C CYS A 227 17.09 44.12 10.06
N GLN A 228 17.16 44.09 11.38
CA GLN A 228 16.02 44.22 12.30
C GLN A 228 14.88 43.24 11.93
N LYS A 229 15.24 41.98 11.70
CA LYS A 229 14.31 40.92 11.26
C LYS A 229 14.63 39.58 11.90
N GLU A 230 13.56 38.82 12.15
CA GLU A 230 13.64 37.39 12.48
C GLU A 230 14.05 36.58 11.24
N THR A 231 14.81 35.52 11.46
CA THR A 231 15.29 34.61 10.41
C THR A 231 15.57 33.22 10.99
N GLU A 232 15.51 32.21 10.12
CA GLU A 232 15.95 30.85 10.44
C GLU A 232 17.45 30.64 10.12
N LYS A 233 18.13 31.64 9.52
CA LYS A 233 19.55 31.55 9.17
C LYS A 233 20.44 31.70 10.38
N HIS A 234 21.40 30.79 10.51
CA HIS A 234 22.47 30.82 11.50
C HIS A 234 23.74 30.19 10.90
N PRO A 235 24.97 30.69 11.20
CA PRO A 235 25.32 31.76 12.15
C PRO A 235 25.15 33.19 11.63
N ALA A 236 24.97 33.38 10.33
CA ALA A 236 24.86 34.70 9.70
C ALA A 236 23.62 34.82 8.81
N HIS A 237 23.03 36.01 8.78
CA HIS A 237 21.90 36.35 7.92
C HIS A 237 22.35 36.59 6.47
N THR A 238 21.42 36.71 5.52
CA THR A 238 21.71 36.96 4.10
C THR A 238 22.49 38.26 3.86
N CYS A 239 22.42 39.23 4.77
CA CYS A 239 23.23 40.46 4.71
C CYS A 239 24.69 40.29 5.17
N GLY A 240 25.06 39.10 5.68
CA GLY A 240 26.38 38.82 6.27
C GLY A 240 26.50 39.17 7.77
N GLY A 241 25.49 39.84 8.35
CA GLY A 241 25.46 40.15 9.78
C GLY A 241 25.25 38.90 10.66
N PRO A 242 25.82 38.87 11.89
CA PRO A 242 25.62 37.76 12.81
C PRO A 242 24.16 37.65 13.24
N THR A 243 23.76 36.44 13.65
CA THR A 243 22.42 36.14 14.13
C THR A 243 22.48 35.51 15.51
N HIS A 244 21.61 35.92 16.41
CA HIS A 244 21.52 35.38 17.77
C HIS A 244 20.16 34.73 18.00
N LEU A 245 20.14 33.65 18.79
CA LEU A 245 18.92 32.90 19.06
C LEU A 245 17.96 33.74 19.90
N ILE A 246 16.71 33.86 19.47
CA ILE A 246 15.65 34.59 20.20
C ILE A 246 14.55 33.68 20.74
N ARG A 247 14.31 32.53 20.09
CA ARG A 247 13.26 31.57 20.48
C ARG A 247 13.62 30.16 20.02
N GLY A 248 13.10 29.18 20.75
CA GLY A 248 13.21 27.77 20.40
C GLY A 248 14.50 27.10 20.88
N LEU A 249 14.67 25.84 20.46
CA LEU A 249 15.83 25.02 20.80
C LEU A 249 16.89 25.19 19.71
N ALA A 250 18.11 25.61 20.09
CA ALA A 250 19.18 25.93 19.14
C ALA A 250 19.49 24.85 18.08
N TRP A 251 19.24 23.58 18.41
CA TRP A 251 19.47 22.44 17.52
C TRP A 251 18.26 22.08 16.63
N LEU A 252 17.05 22.55 16.97
CA LEU A 252 15.81 22.21 16.28
C LEU A 252 15.58 23.17 15.11
N ASN A 253 16.29 22.92 14.02
CA ASN A 253 16.13 23.65 12.76
C ASN A 253 14.94 23.13 11.92
N ASN A 254 14.67 23.79 10.79
CA ASN A 254 13.56 23.44 9.90
C ASN A 254 13.61 22.00 9.34
N ASP A 255 14.79 21.42 9.10
CA ASP A 255 14.88 20.04 8.60
C ASP A 255 14.42 19.03 9.67
N TRP A 256 14.73 19.30 10.94
CA TRP A 256 14.24 18.49 12.05
C TRP A 256 12.74 18.64 12.25
N VAL A 257 12.20 19.86 12.11
CA VAL A 257 10.75 20.10 12.16
C VAL A 257 10.05 19.32 11.05
N ASN A 258 10.55 19.36 9.81
CA ASN A 258 10.05 18.55 8.69
C ASN A 258 10.15 17.04 8.97
N SER A 259 11.22 16.58 9.62
CA SER A 259 11.36 15.17 10.00
C SER A 259 10.30 14.75 11.02
N LEU A 260 9.98 15.61 11.98
CA LEU A 260 8.91 15.39 12.96
C LEU A 260 7.53 15.46 12.31
N CYS A 261 7.34 16.35 11.34
CA CYS A 261 6.14 16.44 10.50
C CYS A 261 5.88 15.11 9.77
N THR A 262 6.86 14.57 9.05
CA THR A 262 6.71 13.30 8.33
C THR A 262 6.58 12.10 9.26
N LEU A 263 7.30 12.08 10.38
CA LEU A 263 7.16 11.05 11.41
C LEU A 263 5.75 11.05 12.01
N THR A 264 5.18 12.23 12.26
CA THR A 264 3.82 12.35 12.80
C THR A 264 2.78 11.83 11.82
N GLY A 265 2.92 12.14 10.53
CA GLY A 265 2.10 11.54 9.49
C GLY A 265 2.21 10.02 9.44
N CYS A 266 3.43 9.49 9.52
CA CYS A 266 3.71 8.07 9.54
C CYS A 266 3.01 7.38 10.72
N LEU A 267 3.25 7.85 11.94
CA LEU A 267 2.71 7.26 13.16
C LEU A 267 1.19 7.41 13.23
N SER A 268 0.65 8.55 12.81
CA SER A 268 -0.81 8.78 12.79
C SER A 268 -1.49 7.84 11.79
N ALA A 269 -0.97 7.69 10.58
CA ALA A 269 -1.54 6.78 9.59
C ALA A 269 -1.38 5.31 10.00
N ALA A 270 -0.22 4.93 10.55
CA ALA A 270 0.01 3.59 11.09
C ALA A 270 -0.98 3.28 12.22
N PHE A 271 -1.11 4.18 13.19
CA PHE A 271 -2.00 4.04 14.33
C PHE A 271 -3.46 3.99 13.89
N LEU A 272 -3.92 4.92 13.04
CA LEU A 272 -5.31 4.92 12.56
C LEU A 272 -5.62 3.68 11.71
N SER A 273 -4.70 3.25 10.85
CA SER A 273 -4.86 2.01 10.08
C SER A 273 -4.92 0.79 11.02
N ALA A 274 -4.01 0.67 11.98
CA ALA A 274 -4.01 -0.43 12.96
C ALA A 274 -5.20 -0.40 13.94
N ALA A 275 -5.60 0.78 14.39
CA ALA A 275 -6.73 1.00 15.28
C ALA A 275 -8.04 0.70 14.55
N LEU A 276 -8.19 1.05 13.27
CA LEU A 276 -9.38 0.72 12.47
C LEU A 276 -9.43 -0.76 12.07
N ILE A 277 -8.26 -1.42 11.95
CA ILE A 277 -8.18 -2.89 11.93
C ILE A 277 -8.68 -3.49 13.26
N SER A 278 -8.47 -2.79 14.39
CA SER A 278 -8.88 -3.24 15.73
C SER A 278 -10.31 -2.82 16.12
N SER A 279 -10.85 -1.75 15.52
CA SER A 279 -12.12 -1.10 15.85
C SER A 279 -13.15 -1.16 14.73
N SER A 280 -12.85 -1.87 13.65
CA SER A 280 -13.91 -2.48 12.85
C SER A 280 -14.85 -3.16 13.83
N PRO A 281 -16.17 -3.07 13.65
CA PRO A 281 -16.97 -4.16 14.13
C PRO A 281 -16.39 -5.40 13.45
N GLN A 282 -15.64 -6.21 14.21
CA GLN A 282 -15.86 -7.63 14.11
C GLN A 282 -17.38 -7.72 14.09
N SER A 283 -17.95 -8.16 12.97
CA SER A 283 -19.32 -8.68 12.98
C SER A 283 -19.44 -9.42 14.30
N SER A 284 -20.36 -8.92 15.13
CA SER A 284 -20.52 -9.26 16.53
C SER A 284 -20.11 -10.71 16.76
N SER A 285 -19.11 -10.87 17.62
CA SER A 285 -18.70 -12.13 18.23
C SER A 285 -19.77 -13.22 18.15
N TYR A 286 -19.66 -14.09 17.16
CA TYR A 286 -19.56 -15.51 17.44
C TYR A 286 -18.08 -15.89 17.45
N LYS A 287 -17.28 -15.18 18.27
CA LYS A 287 -16.09 -15.79 18.89
C LYS A 287 -16.58 -16.61 20.07
N GLY A 288 -17.30 -17.69 19.77
CA GLY A 288 -16.91 -18.95 20.36
C GLY A 288 -15.76 -19.46 19.51
N ASP A 289 -14.73 -20.02 20.11
CA ASP A 289 -13.63 -20.68 19.41
C ASP A 289 -14.18 -21.56 18.26
N LEU A 290 -14.07 -21.07 17.04
CA LEU A 290 -14.27 -21.88 15.86
C LEU A 290 -12.91 -21.91 15.17
N GLU A 291 -12.18 -22.99 15.43
CA GLU A 291 -11.50 -23.65 14.33
C GLU A 291 -12.40 -23.52 13.09
N MET A 292 -11.83 -23.06 11.98
CA MET A 292 -12.51 -23.07 10.69
C MET A 292 -13.18 -24.45 10.57
N GLN A 293 -14.51 -24.53 10.60
CA GLN A 293 -15.17 -25.83 10.71
C GLN A 293 -14.70 -26.66 9.53
N LYS A 294 -14.05 -27.79 9.84
CA LYS A 294 -13.44 -28.61 8.81
C LYS A 294 -14.53 -29.39 8.13
N ILE A 295 -14.69 -29.21 6.82
CA ILE A 295 -15.56 -30.06 6.02
C ILE A 295 -14.85 -31.40 5.86
N SER A 296 -15.51 -32.48 6.25
CA SER A 296 -15.03 -33.83 5.93
C SER A 296 -15.24 -34.07 4.44
N LEU A 297 -14.20 -33.82 3.63
CA LEU A 297 -14.16 -34.09 2.19
C LEU A 297 -13.50 -35.46 1.98
N SER A 298 -14.03 -36.27 1.08
CA SER A 298 -13.46 -37.56 0.69
C SER A 298 -13.79 -37.92 -0.76
N SER A 299 -13.09 -38.93 -1.27
CA SER A 299 -13.40 -39.54 -2.56
C SER A 299 -13.46 -41.06 -2.43
N PRO A 300 -14.52 -41.72 -2.93
CA PRO A 300 -14.54 -43.17 -3.12
C PRO A 300 -13.47 -43.66 -4.11
N ALA A 301 -12.92 -42.77 -4.93
CA ALA A 301 -12.01 -43.12 -6.01
C ALA A 301 -10.59 -43.47 -5.52
N PHE A 302 -10.16 -42.87 -4.40
CA PHE A 302 -8.84 -43.07 -3.80
C PHE A 302 -8.82 -42.51 -2.38
N GLU A 303 -8.00 -43.12 -1.51
CA GLU A 303 -7.77 -42.64 -0.15
C GLU A 303 -6.87 -41.38 -0.14
N ASN A 304 -6.99 -40.58 0.92
CA ASN A 304 -6.21 -39.35 1.06
C ASN A 304 -4.70 -39.64 1.06
N GLY A 305 -3.95 -38.91 0.23
CA GLY A 305 -2.52 -39.07 0.03
C GLY A 305 -2.11 -40.23 -0.88
N GLN A 306 -3.06 -41.08 -1.29
CA GLN A 306 -2.77 -42.22 -2.17
C GLN A 306 -2.77 -41.81 -3.66
N VAL A 307 -2.38 -42.77 -4.50
CA VAL A 307 -2.30 -42.59 -5.94
C VAL A 307 -3.70 -42.43 -6.53
N ILE A 308 -3.89 -41.39 -7.34
CA ILE A 308 -5.09 -41.17 -8.13
C ILE A 308 -5.11 -42.20 -9.27
N PRO A 309 -6.17 -43.01 -9.44
CA PRO A 309 -6.24 -43.97 -10.54
C PRO A 309 -6.12 -43.30 -11.91
N SER A 310 -5.40 -43.94 -12.85
CA SER A 310 -5.14 -43.41 -14.19
C SER A 310 -6.41 -43.04 -14.97
N ARG A 311 -7.55 -43.66 -14.64
CA ARG A 311 -8.86 -43.27 -15.21
C ARG A 311 -9.16 -41.78 -15.04
N TYR A 312 -8.68 -41.14 -13.97
CA TYR A 312 -8.88 -39.72 -13.68
C TYR A 312 -7.75 -38.83 -14.22
N ALA A 313 -6.69 -39.41 -14.78
CA ALA A 313 -5.52 -38.71 -15.32
C ALA A 313 -5.57 -38.57 -16.85
N CYS A 314 -4.68 -37.75 -17.41
CA CYS A 314 -4.65 -37.41 -18.83
C CYS A 314 -4.29 -38.57 -19.76
N ASP A 315 -3.58 -39.58 -19.24
CA ASP A 315 -3.15 -40.78 -19.96
C ASP A 315 -4.09 -41.99 -19.74
N GLY A 316 -5.22 -41.77 -19.07
CA GLY A 316 -6.33 -42.71 -19.01
C GLY A 316 -7.63 -42.08 -19.52
N GLY A 317 -8.61 -41.93 -18.63
CA GLY A 317 -9.96 -41.49 -18.99
C GLY A 317 -10.19 -39.99 -18.91
N ASN A 318 -9.33 -39.25 -18.21
CA ASN A 318 -9.47 -37.81 -17.95
C ASN A 318 -10.86 -37.38 -17.44
N ILE A 319 -11.51 -38.24 -16.65
CA ILE A 319 -12.81 -37.96 -16.02
C ILE A 319 -12.59 -37.40 -14.62
N SER A 320 -13.46 -36.50 -14.14
CA SER A 320 -13.34 -36.01 -12.76
C SER A 320 -13.71 -37.12 -11.76
N PRO A 321 -12.99 -37.25 -10.64
CA PRO A 321 -13.35 -38.22 -9.61
C PRO A 321 -14.62 -37.80 -8.88
N SER A 322 -15.38 -38.78 -8.39
CA SER A 322 -16.49 -38.49 -7.49
C SER A 322 -15.95 -37.91 -6.18
N LEU A 323 -16.57 -36.85 -5.67
CA LEU A 323 -16.24 -36.24 -4.38
C LEU A 323 -17.47 -36.27 -3.49
N ARG A 324 -17.30 -36.57 -2.21
CA ARG A 324 -18.37 -36.58 -1.21
C ARG A 324 -17.92 -35.75 -0.03
N TRP A 325 -18.85 -35.05 0.59
CA TRP A 325 -18.55 -34.32 1.81
C TRP A 325 -19.67 -34.43 2.84
N GLY A 326 -19.27 -34.34 4.10
CA GLY A 326 -20.17 -34.39 5.25
C GLY A 326 -20.94 -33.09 5.47
N GLU A 327 -21.28 -32.87 6.74
CA GLU A 327 -21.98 -31.67 7.17
C GLU A 327 -21.23 -30.39 6.81
N ILE A 328 -22.00 -29.35 6.50
CA ILE A 328 -21.49 -27.99 6.25
C ILE A 328 -22.13 -27.04 7.26
N PRO A 329 -21.48 -25.91 7.59
CA PRO A 329 -22.02 -24.97 8.55
C PRO A 329 -23.41 -24.45 8.16
N ALA A 330 -24.23 -24.21 9.18
CA ALA A 330 -25.46 -23.42 9.02
C ALA A 330 -25.13 -22.04 8.42
N GLY A 331 -26.00 -21.54 7.55
CA GLY A 331 -25.75 -20.28 6.83
C GLY A 331 -25.00 -20.45 5.50
N THR A 332 -24.56 -21.67 5.15
CA THR A 332 -24.03 -21.94 3.81
C THR A 332 -25.09 -21.73 2.74
N ARG A 333 -24.80 -20.88 1.77
CA ARG A 333 -25.69 -20.50 0.66
C ARG A 333 -25.20 -21.01 -0.70
N SER A 334 -23.91 -21.33 -0.83
CA SER A 334 -23.35 -22.05 -1.98
C SER A 334 -22.04 -22.75 -1.61
N LEU A 335 -21.55 -23.63 -2.49
CA LEU A 335 -20.24 -24.27 -2.37
C LEU A 335 -19.35 -23.95 -3.59
N ALA A 336 -18.05 -24.04 -3.38
CA ALA A 336 -17.03 -23.94 -4.43
C ALA A 336 -15.94 -25.01 -4.25
N LEU A 337 -15.36 -25.46 -5.35
CA LEU A 337 -14.29 -26.45 -5.43
C LEU A 337 -13.16 -25.92 -6.32
N ILE A 338 -11.93 -26.00 -5.84
CA ILE A 338 -10.71 -25.75 -6.63
C ILE A 338 -9.80 -26.98 -6.52
N MET A 339 -9.28 -27.44 -7.65
CA MET A 339 -8.23 -28.45 -7.71
C MET A 339 -6.94 -27.83 -8.27
N ASP A 340 -5.86 -27.90 -7.50
CA ASP A 340 -4.55 -27.35 -7.88
C ASP A 340 -3.41 -28.36 -7.69
N ASP A 341 -2.40 -28.27 -8.55
CA ASP A 341 -1.11 -28.94 -8.48
C ASP A 341 -0.01 -27.90 -8.16
N PRO A 342 0.49 -27.82 -6.92
CA PRO A 342 1.59 -26.92 -6.56
C PRO A 342 2.97 -27.41 -7.03
N ASP A 343 3.09 -28.66 -7.50
CA ASP A 343 4.35 -29.29 -7.87
C ASP A 343 4.66 -29.10 -9.38
N ALA A 344 3.77 -28.46 -10.13
CA ALA A 344 3.96 -28.17 -11.55
C ALA A 344 5.21 -27.29 -11.84
N PRO A 345 5.96 -27.54 -12.95
CA PRO A 345 7.28 -26.92 -13.16
C PRO A 345 7.29 -25.39 -13.29
N MET A 346 6.17 -24.81 -13.68
CA MET A 346 6.01 -23.36 -13.91
C MET A 346 5.21 -22.67 -12.80
N GLY A 347 5.17 -23.27 -11.60
CA GLY A 347 4.33 -22.85 -10.48
C GLY A 347 2.97 -23.54 -10.48
N THR A 348 2.12 -23.18 -9.51
CA THR A 348 0.84 -23.86 -9.28
C THR A 348 -0.03 -23.91 -10.53
N TYR A 349 -0.50 -25.11 -10.86
CA TYR A 349 -1.35 -25.38 -12.00
C TYR A 349 -2.78 -25.71 -11.54
N THR A 350 -3.78 -24.94 -11.98
CA THR A 350 -5.18 -25.20 -11.65
C THR A 350 -5.78 -26.19 -12.64
N HIS A 351 -6.22 -27.33 -12.12
CA HIS A 351 -6.80 -28.45 -12.85
C HIS A 351 -8.33 -28.38 -12.96
N TRP A 352 -9.00 -27.83 -11.94
CA TRP A 352 -10.45 -27.77 -11.92
C TRP A 352 -10.96 -26.59 -11.08
N VAL A 353 -11.98 -25.91 -11.58
CA VAL A 353 -12.68 -24.81 -10.89
C VAL A 353 -14.17 -25.04 -11.05
N LEU A 354 -14.88 -25.18 -9.93
CA LEU A 354 -16.33 -25.37 -9.92
C LEU A 354 -16.93 -24.52 -8.80
N TYR A 355 -17.98 -23.76 -9.06
CA TYR A 355 -18.60 -22.87 -8.06
C TYR A 355 -20.10 -22.75 -8.31
N ASN A 356 -20.81 -21.94 -7.52
CA ASN A 356 -22.28 -21.87 -7.54
C ASN A 356 -22.95 -23.25 -7.29
N ILE A 357 -22.25 -24.16 -6.62
CA ILE A 357 -22.81 -25.46 -6.26
C ILE A 357 -23.89 -25.23 -5.20
N PRO A 358 -25.09 -25.81 -5.32
CA PRO A 358 -26.14 -25.66 -4.32
C PRO A 358 -25.68 -26.09 -2.92
N PRO A 359 -26.13 -25.40 -1.84
CA PRO A 359 -25.67 -25.68 -0.48
C PRO A 359 -26.15 -27.05 0.02
N LEU A 360 -27.21 -27.61 -0.55
CA LEU A 360 -27.72 -28.94 -0.18
C LEU A 360 -27.01 -30.08 -0.91
N THR A 361 -26.13 -29.78 -1.87
CA THR A 361 -25.34 -30.80 -2.55
C THR A 361 -24.34 -31.41 -1.57
N ARG A 362 -24.28 -32.76 -1.53
CA ARG A 362 -23.36 -33.54 -0.67
C ARG A 362 -22.36 -34.38 -1.45
N GLU A 363 -22.53 -34.45 -2.77
CA GLU A 363 -21.65 -35.21 -3.65
C GLU A 363 -21.57 -34.57 -5.04
N LEU A 364 -20.42 -34.75 -5.67
CA LEU A 364 -20.24 -34.61 -7.11
C LEU A 364 -20.05 -36.01 -7.69
N SER A 365 -20.87 -36.34 -8.68
CA SER A 365 -20.70 -37.58 -9.44
C SER A 365 -19.40 -37.56 -10.24
N GLU A 366 -18.86 -38.76 -10.47
CA GLU A 366 -17.77 -38.95 -11.41
C GLU A 366 -18.14 -38.40 -12.80
N GLY A 367 -17.17 -37.81 -13.51
CA GLY A 367 -17.39 -37.33 -14.87
C GLY A 367 -18.28 -36.10 -14.96
N PHE A 368 -18.14 -35.16 -14.01
CA PHE A 368 -18.90 -33.92 -13.98
C PHE A 368 -18.82 -33.18 -15.34
N PRO A 369 -19.95 -32.79 -15.96
CA PRO A 369 -19.95 -32.38 -17.36
C PRO A 369 -19.15 -31.09 -17.61
N ALA A 370 -18.39 -31.09 -18.70
CA ALA A 370 -17.70 -29.91 -19.20
C ALA A 370 -18.70 -28.81 -19.60
N GLY A 371 -18.32 -27.55 -19.38
CA GLY A 371 -19.14 -26.39 -19.75
C GLY A 371 -20.44 -26.20 -18.97
N SER A 372 -20.68 -26.98 -17.91
CA SER A 372 -21.83 -26.81 -17.03
C SER A 372 -21.89 -25.39 -16.47
N SER A 373 -23.05 -24.73 -16.56
CA SER A 373 -23.36 -23.47 -15.89
C SER A 373 -24.81 -23.50 -15.39
N GLY A 374 -25.06 -23.03 -14.17
CA GLY A 374 -26.39 -22.95 -13.57
C GLY A 374 -26.60 -23.86 -12.36
N ALA A 375 -27.82 -24.39 -12.21
CA ALA A 375 -28.33 -24.93 -10.95
C ALA A 375 -27.55 -26.12 -10.34
N GLY A 376 -26.70 -26.82 -11.10
CA GLY A 376 -25.87 -27.92 -10.62
C GLY A 376 -24.42 -27.52 -10.27
N GLY A 377 -24.04 -26.27 -10.52
CA GLY A 377 -22.67 -25.77 -10.44
C GLY A 377 -22.17 -25.24 -11.79
N THR A 378 -21.33 -24.21 -11.72
CA THR A 378 -20.70 -23.51 -12.84
C THR A 378 -19.23 -23.89 -12.95
N GLN A 379 -18.82 -24.42 -14.10
CA GLN A 379 -17.43 -24.69 -14.45
C GLN A 379 -16.70 -23.37 -14.73
N GLY A 380 -15.64 -23.13 -13.96
CA GLY A 380 -14.70 -22.02 -14.18
C GLY A 380 -13.61 -22.37 -15.18
N ILE A 381 -12.71 -21.41 -15.42
CA ILE A 381 -11.60 -21.56 -16.37
C ILE A 381 -10.35 -22.10 -15.66
N ASN A 382 -9.91 -23.28 -16.07
CA ASN A 382 -8.67 -23.91 -15.58
C ASN A 382 -7.41 -23.33 -16.27
N SER A 383 -6.21 -23.75 -15.88
CA SER A 383 -4.95 -23.24 -16.46
C SER A 383 -4.76 -23.62 -17.94
N ALA A 384 -5.47 -24.64 -18.43
CA ALA A 384 -5.53 -24.99 -19.86
C ALA A 384 -6.53 -24.13 -20.65
N ARG A 385 -7.12 -23.10 -20.02
CA ARG A 385 -8.17 -22.24 -20.57
C ARG A 385 -9.45 -22.99 -20.97
N GLN A 386 -9.73 -24.10 -20.28
CA GLN A 386 -10.94 -24.89 -20.49
C GLN A 386 -11.91 -24.72 -19.32
N ASN A 387 -13.20 -24.82 -19.62
CA ASN A 387 -14.29 -24.85 -18.64
C ASN A 387 -14.65 -26.30 -18.25
N ALA A 388 -13.64 -27.07 -17.88
CA ALA A 388 -13.75 -28.49 -17.59
C ALA A 388 -12.71 -28.93 -16.56
N TYR A 389 -12.94 -30.12 -16.00
CA TYR A 389 -11.88 -30.85 -15.29
C TYR A 389 -10.77 -31.22 -16.27
N MET A 390 -9.53 -31.01 -15.86
CA MET A 390 -8.37 -31.58 -16.53
C MET A 390 -7.57 -32.39 -15.53
N GLY A 391 -7.42 -33.68 -15.78
CA GLY A 391 -6.78 -34.62 -14.88
C GLY A 391 -5.28 -34.42 -14.73
N PRO A 392 -4.68 -35.11 -13.74
CA PRO A 392 -3.24 -35.19 -13.57
C PRO A 392 -2.50 -35.50 -14.87
N CYS A 393 -1.47 -34.71 -15.17
CA CYS A 393 -0.62 -34.92 -16.35
C CYS A 393 0.83 -34.48 -16.08
N PRO A 394 1.47 -35.03 -15.04
CA PRO A 394 2.82 -34.62 -14.68
C PRO A 394 3.80 -35.05 -15.77
N PRO A 395 4.93 -34.32 -15.96
CA PRO A 395 6.05 -34.83 -16.71
C PRO A 395 6.55 -36.18 -16.16
N ALA A 396 7.19 -36.98 -17.00
CA ALA A 396 7.83 -38.22 -16.54
C ALA A 396 8.88 -37.88 -15.46
N GLY A 397 8.88 -38.62 -14.35
CA GLY A 397 9.77 -38.35 -13.23
C GLY A 397 9.04 -38.40 -11.89
N LYS A 398 9.02 -37.29 -11.15
CA LYS A 398 8.50 -37.27 -9.76
C LYS A 398 6.97 -37.27 -9.74
N ALA A 399 6.39 -37.89 -8.71
CA ALA A 399 4.97 -37.76 -8.44
C ALA A 399 4.62 -36.31 -8.07
N HIS A 400 3.51 -35.80 -8.60
CA HIS A 400 2.92 -34.52 -8.23
C HIS A 400 1.74 -34.75 -7.27
N ARG A 401 1.45 -33.76 -6.43
CA ARG A 401 0.31 -33.74 -5.52
C ARG A 401 -0.81 -32.88 -6.09
N TYR A 402 -2.04 -33.37 -5.99
CA TYR A 402 -3.23 -32.68 -6.48
C TYR A 402 -4.18 -32.46 -5.32
N PHE A 403 -4.45 -31.20 -5.00
CA PHE A 403 -5.25 -30.80 -3.85
C PHE A 403 -6.64 -30.37 -4.30
N PHE A 404 -7.66 -31.11 -3.87
CA PHE A 404 -9.07 -30.75 -4.01
C PHE A 404 -9.50 -29.99 -2.76
N ARG A 405 -9.92 -28.73 -2.93
CA ARG A 405 -10.36 -27.87 -1.83
C ARG A 405 -11.81 -27.46 -2.03
N LEU A 406 -12.66 -27.86 -1.10
CA LEU A 406 -14.07 -27.49 -1.05
C LEU A 406 -14.26 -26.36 -0.05
N TYR A 407 -15.06 -25.37 -0.42
CA TYR A 407 -15.37 -24.19 0.39
C TYR A 407 -16.89 -24.07 0.56
N ALA A 408 -17.34 -23.88 1.79
CA ALA A 408 -18.71 -23.51 2.11
C ALA A 408 -18.83 -22.00 2.23
N LEU A 409 -19.75 -21.39 1.49
CA LEU A 409 -19.82 -19.93 1.32
C LEU A 409 -21.14 -19.35 1.83
N ASP A 410 -21.10 -18.15 2.41
CA ASP A 410 -22.29 -17.36 2.73
C ASP A 410 -22.85 -16.56 1.52
N LEU A 411 -22.22 -16.73 0.35
CA LEU A 411 -22.63 -16.14 -0.92
C LEU A 411 -23.72 -16.97 -1.61
N PRO A 412 -24.69 -16.33 -2.28
CA PRO A 412 -25.63 -17.04 -3.14
C PRO A 412 -24.93 -17.65 -4.37
N PRO A 413 -25.52 -18.69 -5.01
CA PRO A 413 -24.95 -19.37 -6.17
C PRO A 413 -25.18 -18.56 -7.47
N ASN A 414 -24.71 -17.31 -7.50
CA ASN A 414 -24.87 -16.38 -8.61
C ASN A 414 -23.56 -15.66 -8.98
N LEU A 415 -22.41 -16.25 -8.65
CA LEU A 415 -21.12 -15.72 -9.07
C LEU A 415 -21.04 -15.71 -10.60
N PRO A 416 -20.36 -14.71 -11.21
CA PRO A 416 -20.26 -14.59 -12.66
C PRO A 416 -19.70 -15.85 -13.31
N ASP A 417 -20.08 -16.14 -14.56
CA ASP A 417 -19.53 -17.26 -15.31
C ASP A 417 -18.04 -17.06 -15.67
N SER A 418 -17.36 -18.17 -15.99
CA SER A 418 -15.97 -18.18 -16.49
C SER A 418 -14.93 -17.58 -15.53
N LEU A 419 -15.10 -17.73 -14.21
CA LEU A 419 -14.08 -17.35 -13.23
C LEU A 419 -12.88 -18.31 -13.30
N SER A 420 -11.66 -17.78 -13.26
CA SER A 420 -10.46 -18.57 -12.97
C SER A 420 -10.32 -18.82 -11.46
N ALA A 421 -9.49 -19.77 -11.04
CA ALA A 421 -9.23 -20.03 -9.62
C ALA A 421 -8.82 -18.76 -8.85
N ALA A 422 -7.96 -17.92 -9.42
CA ALA A 422 -7.54 -16.67 -8.77
C ALA A 422 -8.70 -15.68 -8.60
N LYS A 423 -9.57 -15.54 -9.61
CA LYS A 423 -10.75 -14.68 -9.52
C LYS A 423 -11.80 -15.24 -8.56
N LEU A 424 -11.99 -16.56 -8.55
CA LEU A 424 -12.88 -17.23 -7.61
C LEU A 424 -12.36 -17.08 -6.18
N ALA A 425 -11.09 -17.36 -5.92
CA ALA A 425 -10.45 -17.17 -4.62
C ALA A 425 -10.60 -15.72 -4.12
N SER A 426 -10.45 -14.74 -5.02
CA SER A 426 -10.71 -13.33 -4.70
C SER A 426 -12.17 -13.05 -4.38
N ALA A 427 -13.11 -13.67 -5.12
CA ALA A 427 -14.55 -13.44 -4.94
C ALA A 427 -15.09 -14.07 -3.65
N ILE A 428 -14.52 -15.19 -3.19
CA ILE A 428 -14.95 -15.89 -1.98
C ILE A 428 -14.18 -15.48 -0.71
N SER A 429 -13.18 -14.61 -0.86
CA SER A 429 -12.39 -14.11 0.27
C SER A 429 -13.27 -13.35 1.26
N GLY A 430 -13.23 -13.73 2.54
CA GLY A 430 -14.09 -13.17 3.58
C GLY A 430 -15.50 -13.76 3.64
N HIS A 431 -15.83 -14.69 2.74
CA HIS A 431 -17.15 -15.33 2.61
C HIS A 431 -17.13 -16.84 2.89
N THR A 432 -15.97 -17.41 3.20
CA THR A 432 -15.80 -18.83 3.51
C THR A 432 -16.15 -19.13 4.96
N LEU A 433 -17.19 -19.93 5.18
CA LEU A 433 -17.63 -20.42 6.49
C LEU A 433 -16.86 -21.66 6.96
N ALA A 434 -16.46 -22.51 6.01
CA ALA A 434 -15.77 -23.77 6.26
C ALA A 434 -14.99 -24.22 5.02
N ALA A 435 -13.97 -25.05 5.22
CA ALA A 435 -13.22 -25.65 4.13
C ALA A 435 -12.88 -27.12 4.40
N GLY A 436 -12.80 -27.91 3.34
CA GLY A 436 -12.31 -29.28 3.34
C GLY A 436 -11.24 -29.46 2.29
N GLU A 437 -10.26 -30.32 2.57
CA GLU A 437 -9.19 -30.65 1.64
C GLU A 437 -9.06 -32.16 1.49
N TRP A 438 -8.84 -32.61 0.26
CA TRP A 438 -8.50 -33.97 -0.09
C TRP A 438 -7.34 -33.94 -1.07
N MET A 439 -6.35 -34.79 -0.89
CA MET A 439 -5.14 -34.78 -1.71
C MET A 439 -4.90 -36.18 -2.28
N GLY A 440 -4.51 -36.24 -3.54
CA GLY A 440 -4.03 -37.46 -4.17
C GLY A 440 -2.72 -37.20 -4.91
N THR A 441 -1.97 -38.26 -5.20
CA THR A 441 -0.72 -38.17 -5.97
C THR A 441 -0.86 -38.81 -7.35
N TYR A 442 -0.11 -38.34 -8.33
CA TYR A 442 0.01 -39.02 -9.63
C TYR A 442 1.42 -38.91 -10.17
N GLN A 443 1.88 -39.98 -10.81
CA GLN A 443 3.18 -40.08 -11.47
C GLN A 443 2.97 -40.78 -12.81
N LYS A 444 3.63 -40.27 -13.85
CA LYS A 444 3.59 -40.83 -15.19
C LYS A 444 4.75 -41.79 -15.43
#